data_AF-A0A8J7AEM1-F1
#
_entry.id   AF-A0A8J7AEM1-F1
#
_cell.length_a   1.000
_cell.length_b   1.000
_cell.length_c   1.000
_cell.angle_alpha   90.00
_cell.angle_beta   90.00
_cell.angle_gamma   90.00
#
_symmetry.space_group_name_H-M   'P 1'
#
loop_
_entity.id
_entity.type
_entity.pdbx_description
1 polymer ?
#
loop_
_entity_poly.entity_id
_entity_poly.type
_entity_poly.pdbx_seq_one_letter_code
_entity_poly.pdbx_strand_id
1 'polypeptide(L)'
;MATLAGDVCGRSLDLELRPTELIVFGNPAVGTPLMQCQQSVAIDLPQKALIWQDAQDRVWLGYNQPAYLKQRHSVEGCDELLDRIAGVLDGLAQAATDPGE
;
A
#
# COMPACT_ATOMS: atom_id res chain seq x y z
N MET A 1 6.41 -9.47 6.57
CA MET A 1 5.62 -8.31 7.05
C MET A 1 6.58 -7.47 7.86
N ALA A 2 7.04 -6.35 7.30
CA ALA A 2 7.80 -5.38 8.08
C ALA A 2 6.80 -4.32 8.50
N THR A 3 6.42 -4.32 9.77
CA THR A 3 5.64 -3.23 10.33
C THR A 3 6.62 -2.13 10.67
N LEU A 4 6.54 -0.98 9.99
CA LEU A 4 7.13 0.25 10.49
C LEU A 4 6.13 0.82 11.50
N ALA A 5 6.07 0.19 12.67
CA ALA A 5 5.30 0.68 13.81
C ALA A 5 6.17 1.73 14.53
N GLY A 6 5.67 2.95 14.62
CA GLY A 6 6.24 4.00 15.46
C GLY A 6 6.51 5.30 14.74
N ASP A 7 5.76 6.34 15.12
CA ASP A 7 6.19 7.74 15.21
C ASP A 7 6.92 8.31 13.98
N VAL A 8 6.56 7.89 12.76
CA VAL A 8 7.40 8.05 11.56
C VAL A 8 7.60 9.52 11.13
N CYS A 9 6.92 10.50 11.73
CA CYS A 9 7.10 11.91 11.34
C CYS A 9 6.95 12.98 12.44
N GLY A 10 7.18 12.66 13.73
CA GLY A 10 6.84 13.63 14.79
C GLY A 10 7.64 13.61 16.07
N ARG A 11 8.91 13.21 16.05
CA ARG A 11 9.71 13.14 17.30
C ARG A 11 11.02 13.93 17.30
N SER A 12 11.40 14.53 16.18
CA SER A 12 12.70 15.22 16.03
C SER A 12 12.60 16.74 15.83
N LEU A 13 11.39 17.27 15.74
CA LEU A 13 11.01 18.69 15.71
C LEU A 13 9.65 18.73 16.43
N ASP A 14 9.27 19.79 17.16
CA ASP A 14 8.01 19.89 17.94
C ASP A 14 6.72 19.82 17.09
N LEU A 15 6.57 18.77 16.29
CA LEU A 15 5.54 18.54 15.30
C LEU A 15 4.82 17.25 15.68
N GLU A 16 3.57 17.36 16.11
CA GLU A 16 2.73 16.21 16.38
C GLU A 16 2.11 15.70 15.07
N LEU A 17 2.20 14.38 14.84
CA LEU A 17 1.45 13.70 13.81
C LEU A 17 0.37 12.85 14.49
N ARG A 18 -0.87 12.91 13.97
CA ARG A 18 -1.95 12.02 14.41
C ARG A 18 -1.55 10.55 14.22
N PRO A 19 -2.15 9.60 14.96
CA PRO A 19 -1.86 8.18 14.82
C PRO A 19 -1.77 7.76 13.35
N THR A 20 -0.60 7.26 12.97
CA THR A 20 -0.27 6.89 11.59
C THR A 20 0.67 5.70 11.63
N GLU A 21 0.32 4.64 10.92
CA GLU A 21 1.08 3.40 10.81
C GLU A 21 1.24 3.01 9.34
N LEU A 22 2.45 2.61 8.96
CA LEU A 22 2.74 2.12 7.62
C LEU A 22 3.12 0.64 7.68
N ILE A 23 2.25 -0.20 7.11
CA ILE A 23 2.52 -1.62 6.95
C ILE A 23 3.17 -1.83 5.59
N VAL A 24 4.37 -2.42 5.60
CA VAL A 24 5.12 -2.74 4.39
C VAL A 24 5.14 -4.25 4.19
N PHE A 25 4.63 -4.70 3.06
CA PHE A 25 4.48 -6.11 2.75
C PHE A 25 4.73 -6.40 1.28
N GLY A 26 5.26 -7.57 0.98
CA GLY A 26 5.62 -7.95 -0.37
C GLY A 26 5.60 -9.45 -0.55
N ASN A 27 5.25 -9.86 -1.76
CA ASN A 27 5.35 -11.23 -2.23
C ASN A 27 6.30 -11.24 -3.44
N PRO A 28 7.56 -11.70 -3.30
CA PRO A 28 8.51 -11.75 -4.41
C PRO A 28 8.01 -12.53 -5.63
N ALA A 29 7.16 -13.55 -5.43
CA ALA A 29 6.57 -14.33 -6.52
C ALA A 29 5.61 -13.51 -7.41
N VAL A 30 5.13 -12.37 -6.91
CA VAL A 30 4.26 -11.43 -7.64
C VAL A 30 5.02 -10.17 -8.04
N GLY A 31 5.89 -9.66 -7.17
CA GLY A 31 6.66 -8.45 -7.41
C GLY A 31 7.71 -8.62 -8.51
N THR A 32 8.43 -9.74 -8.56
CA THR A 32 9.46 -9.97 -9.59
C THR A 32 8.87 -10.02 -11.00
N PRO A 33 7.79 -10.77 -11.29
CA PRO A 33 7.12 -10.69 -12.58
C PRO A 33 6.70 -9.26 -12.95
N LEU A 34 6.16 -8.48 -12.01
CA LEU A 34 5.77 -7.10 -12.30
C LEU A 34 6.97 -6.22 -12.66
N MET A 35 8.12 -6.40 -11.98
CA MET A 35 9.38 -5.72 -12.33
C MET A 35 9.94 -6.17 -13.68
N GLN A 36 9.63 -7.38 -14.16
CA GLN A 36 9.99 -7.83 -15.51
C GLN A 36 9.15 -7.14 -16.58
N CYS A 37 7.88 -6.84 -16.29
CA CYS A 37 7.02 -6.04 -17.19
C CYS A 37 7.53 -4.61 -17.31
N GLN A 38 7.92 -4.01 -16.19
CA GLN A 38 8.43 -2.65 -16.13
C GLN A 38 9.26 -2.46 -14.86
N GLN A 39 10.57 -2.27 -15.02
CA GLN A 39 11.49 -2.19 -13.88
C GLN A 39 11.22 -0.97 -13.00
N SER A 40 10.72 0.14 -13.55
CA SER A 40 10.48 1.37 -12.79
C SER A 40 9.45 1.17 -11.66
N VAL A 41 8.58 0.17 -11.76
CA VAL A 41 7.61 -0.18 -10.72
C VAL A 41 8.27 -0.53 -9.38
N ALA A 42 9.53 -0.95 -9.41
CA ALA A 42 10.30 -1.32 -8.22
C ALA A 42 10.41 -0.20 -7.19
N ILE A 43 10.30 1.08 -7.59
CA ILE A 43 10.31 2.22 -6.65
C ILE A 43 9.08 2.26 -5.75
N ASP A 44 7.95 1.73 -6.22
CA ASP A 44 6.70 1.68 -5.48
C ASP A 44 6.51 0.35 -4.74
N LEU A 45 7.35 -0.65 -5.04
CA LEU A 45 7.44 -1.91 -4.32
C LEU A 45 8.40 -1.79 -3.11
N PRO A 46 8.25 -2.65 -2.08
CA PRO A 46 7.11 -3.53 -1.81
C PRO A 46 5.81 -2.74 -1.55
N GLN A 47 4.68 -3.43 -1.58
CA GLN A 47 3.36 -2.85 -1.34
C GLN A 47 3.27 -2.24 0.06
N LYS A 48 2.42 -1.22 0.19
CA LYS A 48 2.26 -0.42 1.40
C LYS A 48 0.77 -0.26 1.69
N ALA A 49 0.40 -0.45 2.95
CA ALA A 49 -0.89 -0.01 3.49
C ALA A 49 -0.60 1.04 4.55
N LEU A 50 -1.15 2.23 4.36
CA LEU A 50 -1.12 3.33 5.30
C LEU A 50 -2.41 3.31 6.11
N ILE A 51 -2.29 3.26 7.42
CA ILE A 51 -3.38 3.40 8.36
C ILE A 51 -3.18 4.74 9.07
N TRP A 52 -4.18 5.61 9.08
CA TRP A 52 -4.06 6.89 9.76
C TRP A 52 -5.38 7.37 10.33
N GLN A 53 -5.29 8.21 11.37
CA GLN A 53 -6.43 8.88 11.96
C GLN A 53 -6.57 10.31 11.40
N ASP A 54 -7.78 10.70 11.00
CA ASP A 54 -8.09 12.08 10.61
C ASP A 54 -8.42 12.97 11.83
N ALA A 55 -8.79 14.23 11.57
CA ALA A 55 -9.12 15.20 12.63
C ALA A 55 -10.53 15.02 13.24
N GLN A 56 -11.31 14.05 12.76
CA GLN A 56 -12.61 13.64 13.30
C GLN A 56 -12.54 12.26 13.98
N ASP A 57 -11.34 11.85 14.38
CA ASP A 57 -11.02 10.56 14.99
C ASP A 57 -11.33 9.33 14.12
N ARG A 58 -11.64 9.49 12.83
CA ARG A 58 -11.89 8.37 11.92
C ARG A 58 -10.57 7.76 11.46
N VAL A 59 -10.50 6.43 11.50
CA VAL A 59 -9.37 5.65 10.99
C VAL A 59 -9.59 5.34 9.52
N TRP A 60 -8.56 5.56 8.71
CA TRP A 60 -8.53 5.31 7.28
C TRP A 60 -7.47 4.26 6.96
N LEU A 61 -7.75 3.46 5.93
CA LEU A 61 -6.78 2.57 5.30
C LEU A 61 -6.61 3.00 3.84
N GLY A 62 -5.36 3.15 3.41
CA GLY A 62 -5.02 3.56 2.05
C GLY A 62 -3.86 2.76 1.50
N TYR A 63 -3.91 2.48 0.20
CA TYR A 63 -2.86 1.79 -0.55
C TYR A 63 -2.91 2.23 -2.01
N ASN A 64 -1.82 2.05 -2.74
CA ASN A 64 -1.79 2.34 -4.18
C ASN A 64 -2.53 1.23 -4.94
N GLN A 65 -3.59 1.60 -5.66
CA GLN A 65 -4.27 0.68 -6.57
C GLN A 65 -3.31 0.22 -7.69
N PRO A 66 -3.35 -1.04 -8.14
CA PRO A 66 -2.49 -1.49 -9.25
C PRO A 66 -2.67 -0.72 -10.55
N ALA A 67 -3.89 -0.22 -10.83
CA ALA A 67 -4.14 0.67 -11.97
C ALA A 67 -3.32 1.97 -11.92
N TYR A 68 -3.11 2.53 -10.72
CA TYR A 68 -2.24 3.68 -10.53
C TYR A 68 -0.78 3.33 -10.87
N LEU A 69 -0.30 2.15 -10.45
CA LEU A 69 1.05 1.70 -10.79
C LEU A 69 1.21 1.49 -12.29
N LYS A 70 0.19 0.91 -12.95
CA LYS A 70 0.16 0.77 -14.41
C LYS A 70 0.34 2.11 -15.11
N GLN A 71 -0.46 3.10 -14.71
CA GLN A 71 -0.42 4.43 -15.30
C GLN A 71 0.90 5.16 -15.01
N ARG A 72 1.36 5.15 -13.75
CA ARG A 72 2.58 5.85 -13.32
C ARG A 72 3.83 5.34 -14.03
N HIS A 73 3.90 4.03 -14.25
CA HIS A 73 5.08 3.37 -14.81
C HIS A 73 4.94 2.98 -16.28
N SER A 74 3.78 3.25 -16.90
CA SER A 74 3.48 2.80 -18.27
C SER A 74 3.70 1.28 -18.42
N VAL A 75 3.12 0.50 -17.52
CA VAL A 75 3.23 -0.96 -17.53
C VAL A 75 2.39 -1.53 -18.68
N GLU A 76 3.03 -2.34 -19.53
CA GLU A 76 2.39 -3.01 -20.67
C GLU A 76 2.52 -4.54 -20.52
N GLY A 77 1.58 -5.29 -21.12
CA GLY A 77 1.64 -6.75 -21.21
C GLY A 77 1.38 -7.53 -19.91
N CYS A 78 0.97 -6.85 -18.83
CA CYS A 78 0.82 -7.46 -17.50
C CYS A 78 -0.51 -7.15 -16.81
N ASP A 79 -1.56 -6.93 -17.61
CA ASP A 79 -2.90 -6.56 -17.12
C ASP A 79 -3.50 -7.63 -16.21
N GLU A 80 -3.46 -8.90 -16.61
CA GLU A 80 -3.99 -10.00 -15.78
C GLU A 80 -3.27 -10.11 -14.43
N LEU A 81 -1.96 -9.79 -14.38
CA LEU A 81 -1.20 -9.79 -13.13
C LEU A 81 -1.64 -8.63 -12.24
N LEU A 82 -1.80 -7.43 -12.81
CA LEU A 82 -2.26 -6.24 -12.10
C LEU A 82 -3.68 -6.43 -11.55
N ASP A 83 -4.58 -7.04 -12.32
CA ASP A 83 -5.96 -7.33 -11.90
C ASP A 83 -6.00 -8.32 -10.72
N ARG A 84 -5.16 -9.36 -10.76
CA ARG A 84 -5.02 -10.30 -9.62
C ARG A 84 -4.50 -9.61 -8.37
N ILE A 85 -3.50 -8.74 -8.51
CA ILE A 85 -2.98 -7.95 -7.39
C ILE A 85 -4.10 -7.06 -6.85
N ALA A 86 -4.90 -6.44 -7.72
CA ALA A 86 -5.97 -5.53 -7.32
C ALA A 86 -7.01 -6.27 -6.48
N GLY A 87 -7.49 -7.42 -6.96
CA GLY A 87 -8.47 -8.22 -6.22
C GLY A 87 -7.98 -8.67 -4.84
N VAL A 88 -6.69 -9.01 -4.70
CA VAL A 88 -6.12 -9.37 -3.39
C VAL A 88 -6.08 -8.16 -2.46
N LEU A 89 -5.62 -6.99 -2.94
CA LEU A 89 -5.54 -5.79 -2.11
C LEU A 89 -6.93 -5.28 -1.71
N ASP A 90 -7.90 -5.33 -2.63
CA ASP A 90 -9.30 -5.01 -2.35
C ASP A 90 -9.88 -5.92 -1.27
N GLY A 91 -9.66 -7.23 -1.39
CA GLY A 91 -10.13 -8.19 -0.38
C GLY A 91 -9.51 -7.97 1.00
N LEU A 92 -8.20 -7.68 1.05
CA LEU A 92 -7.52 -7.35 2.31
C LEU A 92 -8.03 -6.05 2.92
N ALA A 93 -8.24 -5.02 2.10
CA ALA A 93 -8.76 -3.73 2.56
C ALA A 93 -10.18 -3.88 3.09
N GLN A 94 -11.06 -4.57 2.35
CA GLN A 94 -12.44 -4.84 2.76
C GLN A 94 -12.48 -5.58 4.10
N ALA A 95 -11.71 -6.66 4.24
CA ALA A 95 -11.64 -7.43 5.49
C ALA A 95 -11.11 -6.60 6.68
N ALA A 96 -10.16 -5.70 6.43
CA ALA A 96 -9.58 -4.85 7.49
C ALA A 96 -10.48 -3.66 7.88
N THR A 97 -11.38 -3.23 6.99
CA THR A 97 -12.31 -2.12 7.22
C THR A 97 -13.75 -2.56 7.45
N ASP A 98 -14.01 -3.86 7.46
CA ASP A 98 -15.32 -4.41 7.80
C ASP A 98 -15.64 -4.02 9.25
N PRO A 99 -16.73 -3.27 9.51
CA PRO A 99 -17.10 -2.89 10.87
C PRO A 99 -17.34 -4.11 11.77
N GLY A 100 -17.57 -5.30 11.20
CA GLY A 100 -17.85 -6.53 11.93
C GLY A 100 -19.21 -6.49 12.61
N GLU A 101 -19.98 -7.58 12.46
CA GLU A 101 -21.03 -7.98 13.40
C GLU A 101 -20.51 -9.05 14.34
#